data_AF-A0A7C1I0L0-F1
#
_entry.id   AF-A0A7C1I0L0-F1
#
_cell.length_a   1.000
_cell.length_b   1.000
_cell.length_c   1.000
_cell.angle_alpha   90.00
_cell.angle_beta   90.00
_cell.angle_gamma   90.00
#
_symmetry.space_group_name_H-M   'P 1'
#
loop_
_entity.id
_entity.type
_entity.pdbx_description
1 polymer ?
#
loop_
_entity_poly.entity_id
_entity_poly.type
_entity_poly.pdbx_seq_one_letter_code
_entity_poly.pdbx_strand_id
1 'polypeptide(L)' 'MSRVLRIHDDAVETALDYGPTVSEGIRTMHALLQRQTRCAFDLEAVRSVVRDELERLQGY' A
#
# COMPACT_ATOMS: atom_id res chain seq x y z
N MET A 1 3.31 28.20 -13.83
CA MET A 1 4.77 28.20 -13.52
C MET A 1 5.21 26.77 -13.29
N SER A 2 6.25 26.30 -13.98
CA SER A 2 6.86 24.99 -13.74
C SER A 2 7.89 25.11 -12.61
N ARG A 3 7.80 24.24 -11.59
CA ARG A 3 8.77 24.19 -10.49
C ARG A 3 9.72 23.02 -10.76
N VAL A 4 10.98 23.32 -11.05
CA VAL A 4 12.02 22.32 -11.28
C VAL A 4 12.52 21.83 -9.93
N LEU A 5 12.37 20.53 -9.67
CA LEU A 5 12.81 19.86 -8.45
C LEU A 5 13.88 18.84 -8.83
N ARG A 6 15.01 18.87 -8.12
CA ARG A 6 16.03 17.81 -8.21
C ARG A 6 15.61 16.70 -7.27
N ILE A 7 15.49 15.51 -7.82
CA ILE A 7 15.18 14.27 -7.13
C ILE A 7 16.37 13.33 -7.26
N HIS A 8 16.56 12.46 -6.28
CA HIS A 8 17.62 11.45 -6.31
C HIS A 8 17.38 10.49 -7.46
N ASP A 9 18.44 10.00 -8.09
CA ASP A 9 18.34 9.13 -9.28
C ASP A 9 17.57 7.84 -8.94
N ASP A 10 17.83 7.22 -7.79
CA ASP A 10 17.09 6.06 -7.28
C ASP A 10 15.57 6.32 -7.16
N ALA A 11 15.18 7.54 -6.81
CA ALA A 11 13.76 7.92 -6.70
C ALA A 11 13.11 8.10 -8.08
N VAL A 12 13.89 8.52 -9.09
CA VAL A 12 13.45 8.58 -10.49
C VAL A 12 13.21 7.17 -11.01
N GLU A 13 14.18 6.29 -10.82
CA GLU A 13 14.10 4.88 -11.26
C GLU A 13 12.89 4.20 -10.63
N THR A 14 12.75 4.33 -9.31
CA THR A 14 11.59 3.81 -8.59
C THR A 14 10.28 4.36 -9.14
N ALA A 15 10.18 5.65 -9.46
CA ALA A 15 8.94 6.22 -10.01
C ALA A 15 8.62 5.66 -11.41
N LEU A 16 9.64 5.42 -12.25
CA LEU A 16 9.47 4.90 -13.60
C LEU A 16 8.99 3.44 -13.61
N ASP A 17 9.26 2.66 -12.57
CA ASP A 17 8.69 1.32 -12.41
C ASP A 17 7.14 1.34 -12.30
N TYR A 18 6.55 2.46 -11.88
CA TYR A 18 5.11 2.62 -11.70
C TYR A 18 4.43 3.42 -12.84
N GLY A 19 5.16 3.84 -13.88
CA GLY A 19 4.59 4.52 -15.04
C GLY A 19 5.61 5.07 -16.04
N PRO A 20 5.17 5.39 -17.27
CA PRO A 20 6.06 5.81 -18.37
C PRO A 20 6.71 7.19 -18.17
N THR A 21 6.25 7.97 -17.19
CA THR A 21 6.86 9.24 -16.78
C THR A 21 6.91 9.33 -15.26
N VAL A 22 7.88 10.09 -14.72
CA VAL A 22 8.03 10.31 -13.27
C VAL A 22 6.73 10.82 -12.64
N SER A 23 6.07 11.80 -13.26
CA SER A 23 4.80 12.36 -12.77
C SER A 23 3.65 11.36 -12.76
N GLU A 24 3.65 10.41 -13.71
CA GLU A 24 2.64 9.35 -13.77
C GLU A 24 2.92 8.28 -12.72
N GLY A 25 4.18 7.84 -12.60
CA GLY A 25 4.63 6.94 -11.55
C GLY A 25 4.29 7.42 -10.15
N ILE A 26 4.63 8.68 -9.83
CA ILE A 26 4.31 9.29 -8.53
C ILE A 26 2.79 9.30 -8.26
N ARG A 27 1.96 9.58 -9.27
CA ARG A 27 0.50 9.57 -9.13
C ARG A 27 -0.04 8.16 -8.90
N THR A 28 0.49 7.16 -9.59
CA THR A 28 0.16 5.75 -9.40
C THR A 28 0.54 5.30 -7.98
N MET A 29 1.76 5.60 -7.55
CA MET A 29 2.24 5.31 -6.18
C MET A 29 1.33 5.94 -5.12
N HIS A 30 0.98 7.23 -5.28
CA HIS A 30 0.05 7.91 -4.36
C HIS A 30 -1.32 7.24 -4.31
N ALA A 31 -1.88 6.84 -5.47
CA ALA A 31 -3.16 6.15 -5.52
C ALA A 31 -3.12 4.78 -4.82
N LEU A 32 -2.01 4.03 -4.95
CA LEU A 32 -1.81 2.77 -4.26
C LEU A 32 -1.73 2.96 -2.74
N LEU A 33 -0.97 3.95 -2.27
CA LEU A 33 -0.89 4.28 -0.85
C LEU A 33 -2.24 4.68 -0.27
N GLN A 34 -3.02 5.49 -1.00
CA GLN A 34 -4.39 5.88 -0.61
C GLN A 34 -5.36 4.69 -0.58
N ARG A 35 -5.22 3.74 -1.51
CA ARG A 35 -6.00 2.49 -1.47
C ARG A 35 -5.62 1.63 -0.27
N GLN A 36 -4.32 1.53 0.04
CA GLN A 36 -3.83 0.76 1.17
C GLN A 36 -4.23 1.36 2.52
N THR A 37 -4.28 2.69 2.64
CA THR A 37 -4.84 3.37 3.83
C THR A 37 -6.35 3.24 3.95
N ARG A 38 -7.08 3.14 2.83
CA ARG A 38 -8.53 2.85 2.84
C ARG A 38 -8.85 1.41 3.20
N CYS A 39 -8.01 0.47 2.82
CA CYS A 39 -8.02 -0.88 3.36
C CYS A 39 -7.37 -0.87 4.75
N ALA A 40 -8.00 -0.21 5.72
CA ALA A 40 -7.69 -0.42 7.12
C ALA A 40 -7.85 -1.93 7.37
N PHE A 41 -6.73 -2.63 7.46
CA PHE A 41 -6.71 -4.06 7.71
C PHE A 41 -7.36 -4.28 9.08
N ASP A 42 -8.56 -4.85 9.11
CA ASP A 42 -9.32 -5.01 10.33
C ASP A 42 -8.70 -6.15 11.16
N LEU A 43 -7.70 -5.78 11.97
CA LEU A 43 -6.99 -6.68 12.86
C LEU A 43 -7.90 -7.31 13.93
N GLU A 44 -9.06 -6.72 14.22
CA GLU A 44 -10.06 -7.33 15.09
C GLU A 44 -10.81 -8.42 14.35
N ALA A 45 -11.24 -8.19 13.10
CA ALA A 45 -11.87 -9.21 12.27
C ALA A 45 -10.96 -10.42 12.02
N VAL A 46 -9.66 -10.20 11.82
CA VAL A 46 -8.70 -11.31 11.71
C VAL A 46 -8.55 -12.05 13.04
N ARG A 47 -8.49 -11.33 14.17
CA ARG A 47 -8.37 -11.96 15.50
C ARG A 47 -9.61 -12.75 15.88
N SER A 48 -10.81 -12.28 15.54
CA SER A 48 -12.05 -13.01 15.83
C SER A 48 -12.09 -14.32 15.04
N VAL A 49 -11.81 -14.30 13.73
CA VAL A 49 -11.79 -15.52 12.91
C VAL A 49 -10.75 -16.52 13.41
N VAL A 50 -9.55 -16.07 13.77
CA VAL A 50 -8.51 -16.95 14.33
C VAL A 50 -8.94 -17.53 15.68
N ARG A 51 -9.59 -16.73 16.55
CA ARG A 51 -10.09 -17.22 17.84
C ARG A 51 -11.19 -18.24 17.67
N ASP A 52 -12.19 -17.96 16.82
CA ASP A 52 -13.30 -18.89 16.55
C ASP A 52 -12.76 -20.23 16.06
N GLU A 53 -11.73 -20.22 15.21
CA GLU A 53 -11.13 -21.43 14.68
C GLU A 53 -10.31 -22.18 15.74
N LEU A 54 -9.58 -21.48 16.60
CA LEU A 54 -8.89 -22.09 17.75
C LEU A 54 -9.88 -22.68 18.77
N GLU A 55 -10.99 -22.01 19.03
CA GLU A 55 -12.05 -22.51 19.93
C GLU A 55 -12.74 -23.75 19.34
N ARG A 56 -12.97 -23.79 18.02
CA ARG A 56 -13.46 -25.00 17.34
C ARG A 56 -12.47 -26.16 17.42
N LEU A 57 -11.18 -25.87 17.30
CA LEU A 57 -10.12 -26.88 17.42
C LEU A 57 -9.92 -27.37 18.86
N GLN A 58 -10.24 -26.55 19.86
CA GLN A 58 -10.22 -26.92 21.29
C GLN A 58 -11.53 -27.56 21.79
N GLY A 59 -12.54 -27.66 20.92
CA GLY A 59 -13.86 -28.23 21.21
C GLY A 59 -13.98 -29.76 21.07
N TYR A 60 -12.87 -30.49 21.12
CA TYR A 60 -12.80 -31.94 21.42
C TYR A 60 -11.70 -32.23 22.44
#